data_AF-A0A803THK5-F1
#
_entry.id   AF-A0A803THK5-F1
#
_cell.length_a   1.000
_cell.length_b   1.000
_cell.length_c   1.000
_cell.angle_alpha   90.00
_cell.angle_beta   90.00
_cell.angle_gamma   90.00
#
_symmetry.space_group_name_H-M   'P 1'
#
loop_
_entity.id
_entity.type
_entity.pdbx_description
1 polymer ?
#
loop_
_entity_poly.entity_id
_entity_poly.type
_entity_poly.pdbx_seq_one_letter_code
_entity_poly.pdbx_strand_id
1 'polypeptide(L)'
;MAKETSSYVEFAEKFLEDQKDDNDELLFSFRGVLYPSRLCKAETFKALETMEARKDDVLIVAYPKCGTNWSQYIVNNMVAEIYKDCPPPNNFQLLEFGHPEKIKDINEWPSPRVFTTHLHYDNIPKSFFENKVKIVVIFRNPKDTALKENLYEGIKQIAEFYAFPLSEEKIKSLASKATFQGMSDRSSETHGSIAPIIFRKGEVGDWKTLFTEAQSQEMDAKFEEC
;
A
#
# COMPACT_ATOMS: atom_id res chain seq x y z
N MET A 1 -19.30 -19.08 -15.28
CA MET A 1 -17.87 -18.77 -15.22
C MET A 1 -17.55 -18.42 -13.78
N ALA A 2 -16.70 -19.20 -13.10
CA ALA A 2 -16.31 -18.90 -11.73
C ALA A 2 -15.62 -17.52 -11.70
N LYS A 3 -16.03 -16.62 -10.81
CA LYS A 3 -15.27 -15.39 -10.54
C LYS A 3 -13.93 -15.85 -9.97
N GLU A 4 -12.82 -15.62 -10.68
CA GLU A 4 -11.49 -15.78 -10.08
C GLU A 4 -11.44 -14.90 -8.82
N THR A 5 -11.25 -15.55 -7.67
CA THR A 5 -11.08 -14.85 -6.40
C THR A 5 -9.75 -14.10 -6.47
N SER A 6 -9.75 -12.81 -6.15
CA SER A 6 -8.53 -11.99 -6.15
C SER A 6 -7.49 -12.63 -5.21
N SER A 7 -6.23 -12.74 -5.63
CA SER A 7 -5.12 -13.22 -4.79
C SER A 7 -5.01 -12.49 -3.43
N TYR A 8 -5.49 -11.25 -3.38
CA TYR A 8 -5.60 -10.45 -2.16
C TYR A 8 -6.63 -11.03 -1.18
N VAL A 9 -7.76 -11.54 -1.68
CA VAL A 9 -8.81 -12.17 -0.87
C VAL A 9 -8.31 -13.49 -0.31
N GLU A 10 -7.62 -14.30 -1.13
CA GLU A 10 -6.99 -15.53 -0.66
C GLU A 10 -5.93 -15.25 0.43
N PHE A 11 -5.10 -14.23 0.21
CA PHE A 11 -4.16 -13.75 1.22
C PHE A 11 -4.88 -13.32 2.50
N ALA A 12 -5.97 -12.57 2.40
CA ALA A 12 -6.73 -12.07 3.53
C ALA A 12 -7.41 -13.19 4.33
N GLU A 13 -7.95 -14.19 3.65
CA GLU A 13 -8.55 -15.37 4.25
C GLU A 13 -7.50 -16.19 4.99
N LYS A 14 -6.36 -16.47 4.34
CA LYS A 14 -5.22 -17.13 4.99
C LYS A 14 -4.70 -16.36 6.19
N PHE A 15 -4.58 -15.02 6.07
CA PHE A 15 -4.17 -14.17 7.19
C PHE A 15 -5.12 -14.33 8.39
N LEU A 16 -6.44 -14.35 8.18
CA LEU A 16 -7.42 -14.55 9.26
C LEU A 16 -7.38 -15.96 9.85
N GLU A 17 -7.07 -16.98 9.05
CA GLU A 17 -6.87 -18.34 9.55
C GLU A 17 -5.62 -18.45 10.43
N ASP A 18 -4.51 -17.88 9.97
CA ASP A 18 -3.24 -17.81 10.72
C ASP A 18 -3.38 -16.98 12.02
N GLN A 19 -4.39 -16.10 12.14
CA GLN A 19 -4.68 -15.39 13.40
C GLN A 19 -5.22 -16.31 14.51
N LYS A 20 -5.72 -17.51 14.17
CA LYS A 20 -6.27 -18.46 15.15
C LYS A 20 -5.20 -19.33 15.81
N ASP A 21 -3.96 -19.25 15.35
CA ASP A 21 -2.84 -20.01 15.89
C ASP A 21 -2.13 -19.21 17.00
N ASP A 22 -1.95 -19.84 18.16
CA ASP A 22 -1.61 -19.21 19.44
C ASP A 22 -0.09 -19.05 19.64
N ASN A 23 0.65 -18.77 18.54
CA ASN A 23 2.11 -18.67 18.57
C ASN A 23 2.57 -17.29 19.10
N ASP A 24 3.49 -17.29 20.06
CA ASP A 24 3.75 -16.20 21.02
C ASP A 24 4.50 -14.95 20.47
N GLU A 25 5.24 -15.05 19.36
CA GLU A 25 6.04 -13.91 18.85
C GLU A 25 5.31 -13.10 17.77
N LEU A 26 4.66 -12.01 18.18
CA LEU A 26 3.92 -11.11 17.30
C LEU A 26 4.81 -10.25 16.38
N LEU A 27 6.06 -9.99 16.81
CA LEU A 27 7.00 -9.13 16.13
C LEU A 27 8.37 -9.78 16.03
N PHE A 28 9.09 -9.53 14.94
CA PHE A 28 10.52 -9.82 14.83
C PHE A 28 11.29 -8.52 14.50
N SER A 29 12.56 -8.48 14.90
CA SER A 29 13.45 -7.36 14.60
C SER A 29 14.28 -7.63 13.35
N PHE A 30 14.31 -6.67 12.43
CA PHE A 30 15.22 -6.66 11.30
C PHE A 30 15.97 -5.33 11.26
N ARG A 31 17.29 -5.39 11.43
CA ARG A 31 18.18 -4.21 11.52
C ARG A 31 17.69 -3.16 12.54
N GLY A 32 17.15 -3.62 13.67
CA GLY A 32 16.66 -2.75 14.75
C GLY A 32 15.21 -2.27 14.58
N VAL A 33 14.54 -2.56 13.46
CA VAL A 33 13.14 -2.19 13.21
C VAL A 33 12.22 -3.39 13.43
N LEU A 34 11.10 -3.19 14.11
CA LEU A 34 10.13 -4.24 14.42
C LEU A 34 9.10 -4.41 13.29
N TYR A 35 8.87 -5.67 12.89
CA TYR A 35 7.91 -6.05 11.86
C TYR A 35 6.99 -7.17 12.33
N PRO A 36 5.73 -7.23 11.84
CA PRO A 36 4.78 -8.27 12.21
C PRO A 36 5.20 -9.64 11.67
N SER A 37 5.57 -10.59 12.55
CA SER A 37 6.08 -11.93 12.20
C SER A 37 5.10 -12.79 11.40
N ARG A 38 3.79 -12.49 11.52
CA ARG A 38 2.73 -13.20 10.78
C ARG A 38 2.68 -12.82 9.30
N LEU A 39 3.13 -11.61 8.96
CA LEU A 39 3.05 -11.06 7.60
C LEU A 39 4.41 -11.05 6.91
N CYS A 40 5.45 -10.80 7.70
CA CYS A 40 6.81 -10.56 7.28
C CYS A 40 7.71 -11.67 7.82
N LYS A 41 8.69 -12.10 7.03
CA LYS A 41 9.73 -13.06 7.45
C LYS A 41 11.11 -12.49 7.16
N ALA A 42 12.08 -12.75 8.03
CA ALA A 42 13.45 -12.28 7.86
C ALA A 42 14.07 -12.78 6.55
N GLU A 43 13.69 -13.97 6.10
CA GLU A 43 14.10 -14.57 4.82
C GLU A 43 13.60 -13.75 3.63
N THR A 44 12.36 -13.25 3.68
CA THR A 44 11.79 -12.39 2.64
C THR A 44 12.56 -11.09 2.54
N PHE A 45 12.98 -10.52 3.68
CA PHE A 45 13.77 -9.28 3.71
C PHE A 45 15.16 -9.48 3.12
N LYS A 46 15.81 -10.62 3.40
CA LYS A 46 17.07 -10.99 2.76
C LYS A 46 16.91 -11.22 1.27
N ALA A 47 15.83 -11.88 0.84
CA ALA A 47 15.55 -12.11 -0.57
C ALA A 47 15.28 -10.80 -1.34
N LEU A 48 14.63 -9.82 -0.70
CA LEU A 48 14.41 -8.50 -1.28
C LEU A 48 15.71 -7.77 -1.63
N GLU A 49 16.82 -8.03 -0.93
CA GLU A 49 18.13 -7.46 -1.27
C GLU A 49 18.64 -7.92 -2.64
N THR A 50 18.15 -9.05 -3.16
CA THR A 50 18.50 -9.58 -4.49
C THR A 50 17.58 -9.06 -5.61
N MET A 51 16.60 -8.24 -5.26
CA MET A 51 15.66 -7.67 -6.22
C MET A 51 16.29 -6.53 -7.01
N GLU A 52 16.16 -6.59 -8.33
CA GLU A 52 16.60 -5.52 -9.23
C GLU A 52 15.42 -4.65 -9.64
N ALA A 53 15.41 -3.40 -9.18
CA ALA A 53 14.43 -2.40 -9.59
C ALA A 53 14.72 -1.91 -11.03
N ARG A 54 13.69 -1.66 -11.81
CA ARG A 54 13.78 -1.11 -13.17
C ARG A 54 13.48 0.38 -13.13
N LYS A 55 14.03 1.12 -14.08
CA LYS A 55 13.86 2.59 -14.16
C LYS A 55 12.40 3.03 -14.30
N ASP A 56 11.56 2.18 -14.90
CA ASP A 56 10.13 2.41 -15.12
C ASP A 56 9.22 1.75 -14.06
N ASP A 57 9.81 1.21 -12.98
CA ASP A 57 9.03 0.77 -11.83
C ASP A 57 8.38 1.97 -11.11
N VAL A 58 7.32 1.66 -10.38
CA VAL A 58 6.57 2.61 -9.56
C VAL A 58 6.60 2.12 -8.12
N LEU A 59 7.18 2.91 -7.21
CA LEU A 59 7.24 2.54 -5.79
C LEU A 59 6.38 3.48 -4.95
N ILE A 60 5.42 2.90 -4.23
CA ILE A 60 4.61 3.57 -3.22
C ILE A 60 5.16 3.21 -1.84
N VAL A 61 5.62 4.19 -1.08
CA VAL A 61 6.06 4.00 0.31
C VAL A 61 5.01 4.62 1.22
N ALA A 62 4.53 3.87 2.20
CA ALA A 62 3.58 4.40 3.18
C ALA A 62 3.87 3.81 4.55
N TYR A 63 3.59 4.53 5.62
CA TYR A 63 3.47 3.88 6.92
C TYR A 63 2.13 3.10 6.98
N PRO A 64 2.05 1.94 7.69
CA PRO A 64 0.80 1.19 7.78
C PRO A 64 -0.37 2.08 8.20
N LYS A 65 -1.51 1.92 7.51
CA LYS A 65 -2.77 2.67 7.72
C LYS A 65 -2.76 4.14 7.25
N CYS A 66 -1.73 4.61 6.55
CA CYS A 66 -1.68 5.96 5.98
C CYS A 66 -2.39 6.13 4.62
N GLY A 67 -3.18 5.13 4.17
CA GLY A 67 -3.91 5.20 2.89
C GLY A 67 -3.35 4.31 1.78
N THR A 68 -2.57 3.29 2.13
CA THR A 68 -1.94 2.32 1.22
C THR A 68 -2.90 1.79 0.15
N ASN A 69 -4.05 1.24 0.56
CA ASN A 69 -5.03 0.65 -0.36
C ASN A 69 -5.61 1.69 -1.33
N TRP A 70 -5.80 2.92 -0.86
CA TRP A 70 -6.31 4.01 -1.69
C TRP A 70 -5.30 4.41 -2.77
N SER A 71 -4.04 4.57 -2.41
CA SER A 71 -2.99 4.93 -3.36
C SER A 71 -2.66 3.80 -4.34
N GLN A 72 -2.65 2.54 -3.87
CA GLN A 72 -2.55 1.37 -4.75
C GLN A 72 -3.69 1.35 -5.77
N TYR A 73 -4.93 1.57 -5.31
CA TYR A 73 -6.08 1.60 -6.20
C TYR A 73 -5.92 2.66 -7.29
N ILE A 74 -5.51 3.87 -6.92
CA ILE A 74 -5.28 4.96 -7.88
C ILE A 74 -4.21 4.56 -8.91
N VAL A 75 -3.02 4.21 -8.44
CA VAL A 75 -1.88 3.94 -9.33
C VAL A 75 -2.14 2.73 -10.23
N ASN A 76 -2.71 1.64 -9.70
CA ASN A 76 -3.04 0.47 -10.50
C ASN A 76 -4.08 0.79 -11.59
N ASN A 77 -5.08 1.62 -11.30
CA ASN A 77 -6.04 2.05 -12.33
C ASN A 77 -5.39 2.95 -13.38
N MET A 78 -4.44 3.82 -13.00
CA MET A 78 -3.69 4.62 -13.97
C MET A 78 -2.86 3.74 -14.90
N VAL A 79 -2.14 2.77 -14.34
CA VAL A 79 -1.31 1.84 -15.11
C VAL A 79 -2.18 0.99 -16.03
N ALA A 80 -3.26 0.39 -15.54
CA ALA A 80 -4.16 -0.41 -16.37
C ALA A 80 -4.78 0.39 -17.53
N GLU A 81 -5.04 1.69 -17.33
CA GLU A 81 -5.60 2.55 -18.37
C GLU A 81 -4.58 2.91 -19.47
N ILE A 82 -3.31 3.04 -19.11
CA ILE A 82 -2.22 3.36 -20.05
C ILE A 82 -1.75 2.10 -20.77
N TYR A 83 -1.62 1.00 -20.04
CA TYR A 83 -1.06 -0.27 -20.49
C TYR A 83 -2.16 -1.31 -20.61
N LYS A 84 -3.13 -1.07 -21.50
CA LYS A 84 -4.34 -1.91 -21.67
C LYS A 84 -4.08 -3.38 -21.99
N ASP A 85 -2.90 -3.68 -22.55
CA ASP A 85 -2.47 -5.02 -22.93
C ASP A 85 -1.61 -5.71 -21.85
N CYS A 86 -1.27 -5.00 -20.76
CA CYS A 86 -0.56 -5.57 -19.64
C CYS A 86 -1.59 -6.00 -18.58
N PRO A 87 -1.70 -7.30 -18.24
CA PRO A 87 -2.55 -7.70 -17.13
C PRO A 87 -2.09 -6.96 -15.88
N PRO A 88 -3.01 -6.37 -15.08
CA PRO A 88 -2.63 -5.75 -13.82
C PRO A 88 -1.93 -6.82 -12.98
N PRO A 89 -0.77 -6.52 -12.36
CA PRO A 89 -0.10 -7.50 -11.53
C PRO A 89 -1.08 -7.96 -10.46
N ASN A 90 -1.17 -9.27 -10.26
CA ASN A 90 -2.08 -9.89 -9.31
C ASN A 90 -1.95 -9.16 -7.95
N ASN A 91 -3.09 -8.82 -7.35
CA ASN A 91 -3.36 -7.65 -6.50
C ASN A 91 -2.55 -7.47 -5.19
N PHE A 92 -1.47 -8.21 -4.95
CA PHE A 92 -0.69 -8.17 -3.72
C PHE A 92 0.76 -7.71 -3.93
N GLN A 93 0.95 -6.39 -4.03
CA GLN A 93 2.22 -5.74 -4.40
C GLN A 93 3.06 -5.24 -3.20
N LEU A 94 2.77 -5.73 -1.99
CA LEU A 94 3.52 -5.38 -0.78
C LEU A 94 4.85 -6.14 -0.74
N LEU A 95 5.98 -5.44 -0.84
CA LEU A 95 7.31 -6.03 -0.99
C LEU A 95 7.67 -6.96 0.18
N GLU A 96 7.36 -6.56 1.40
CA GLU A 96 7.74 -7.25 2.64
C GLU A 96 6.83 -8.44 3.00
N PHE A 97 5.65 -8.57 2.39
CA PHE A 97 4.67 -9.58 2.77
C PHE A 97 4.81 -10.89 1.99
N GLY A 98 4.61 -12.03 2.66
CA GLY A 98 4.62 -13.35 2.01
C GLY A 98 6.02 -13.98 1.91
N HIS A 99 6.16 -14.97 1.02
CA HIS A 99 7.33 -15.84 0.96
C HIS A 99 8.45 -15.30 0.07
N PRO A 100 9.73 -15.62 0.36
CA PRO A 100 10.88 -15.14 -0.40
C PRO A 100 10.87 -15.59 -1.87
N GLU A 101 10.20 -16.68 -2.20
CA GLU A 101 10.12 -17.23 -3.56
C GLU A 101 9.47 -16.27 -4.56
N LYS A 102 8.54 -15.41 -4.09
CA LYS A 102 7.86 -14.42 -4.92
C LYS A 102 8.80 -13.44 -5.61
N ILE A 103 10.00 -13.22 -5.07
CA ILE A 103 10.97 -12.28 -5.66
C ILE A 103 11.40 -12.75 -7.05
N LYS A 104 11.42 -14.07 -7.29
CA LYS A 104 11.69 -14.63 -8.62
C LYS A 104 10.57 -14.28 -9.59
N ASP A 105 9.32 -14.50 -9.20
CA ASP A 105 8.15 -14.19 -10.02
C ASP A 105 8.08 -12.69 -10.37
N ILE A 106 8.36 -11.83 -9.39
CA ILE A 106 8.36 -10.37 -9.58
C ILE A 106 9.42 -9.91 -10.58
N ASN A 107 10.55 -10.60 -10.66
CA ASN A 107 11.60 -10.30 -11.64
C ASN A 107 11.18 -10.64 -13.06
N GLU A 108 10.24 -11.57 -13.24
CA GLU A 108 9.70 -11.98 -14.55
C GLU A 108 8.53 -11.10 -15.01
N TRP A 109 7.91 -10.32 -14.12
CA TRP A 109 6.76 -9.48 -14.47
C TRP A 109 7.08 -8.46 -15.56
N PRO A 110 6.15 -8.18 -16.49
CA PRO A 110 6.32 -7.13 -17.48
C PRO A 110 6.37 -5.76 -16.82
N SER A 111 7.07 -4.82 -17.45
CA SER A 111 7.05 -3.41 -17.04
C SER A 111 5.80 -2.68 -17.56
N PRO A 112 5.34 -1.61 -16.87
CA PRO A 112 5.86 -1.11 -15.59
C PRO A 112 5.33 -1.89 -14.39
N ARG A 113 6.21 -2.17 -13.41
CA ARG A 113 5.83 -2.87 -12.18
C ARG A 113 5.43 -1.86 -11.11
N VAL A 114 4.30 -2.09 -10.45
CA VAL A 114 3.83 -1.28 -9.33
C VAL A 114 4.12 -2.03 -8.04
N PHE A 115 4.83 -1.37 -7.13
CA PHE A 115 5.19 -1.89 -5.82
C PHE A 115 4.68 -0.99 -4.72
N THR A 116 4.38 -1.58 -3.58
CA THR A 116 4.12 -0.86 -2.33
C THR A 116 4.96 -1.41 -1.21
N THR A 117 5.36 -0.57 -0.26
CA THR A 117 6.11 -1.03 0.89
C THR A 117 5.88 -0.20 2.14
N HIS A 118 5.94 -0.88 3.29
CA HIS A 118 6.01 -0.34 4.64
C HIS A 118 7.42 -0.45 5.25
N LEU A 119 8.42 -0.79 4.43
CA LEU A 119 9.80 -0.91 4.88
C LEU A 119 10.34 0.44 5.38
N HIS A 120 11.19 0.37 6.39
CA HIS A 120 12.00 1.51 6.79
C HIS A 120 12.92 1.89 5.63
N TYR A 121 13.26 3.17 5.50
CA TYR A 121 14.10 3.69 4.41
C TYR A 121 15.36 2.85 4.17
N ASP A 122 16.08 2.50 5.25
CA ASP A 122 17.31 1.70 5.20
C ASP A 122 17.12 0.23 4.77
N ASN A 123 15.86 -0.24 4.77
CA ASN A 123 15.49 -1.60 4.42
C ASN A 123 14.89 -1.71 3.00
N ILE A 124 14.64 -0.59 2.33
CA ILE A 124 14.20 -0.59 0.91
C ILE A 124 15.39 -1.08 0.04
N PRO A 125 15.17 -1.97 -0.94
CA PRO A 125 16.25 -2.44 -1.82
C PRO A 125 16.99 -1.28 -2.48
N LYS A 126 18.33 -1.31 -2.40
CA LYS A 126 19.18 -0.20 -2.87
C LYS A 126 19.02 0.08 -4.36
N SER A 127 18.69 -0.94 -5.14
CA SER A 127 18.44 -0.85 -6.58
C SER A 127 17.36 0.18 -6.93
N PHE A 128 16.36 0.43 -6.07
CA PHE A 128 15.37 1.49 -6.28
C PHE A 128 16.00 2.89 -6.31
N PHE A 129 16.98 3.15 -5.45
CA PHE A 129 17.68 4.43 -5.38
C PHE A 129 18.76 4.53 -6.47
N GLU A 130 19.52 3.46 -6.68
CA GLU A 130 20.59 3.39 -7.68
C GLU A 130 20.05 3.58 -9.10
N ASN A 131 18.92 2.95 -9.42
CA ASN A 131 18.26 3.07 -10.72
C ASN A 131 17.33 4.29 -10.81
N LYS A 132 17.31 5.14 -9.78
CA LYS A 132 16.56 6.41 -9.72
C LYS A 132 15.08 6.23 -10.03
N VAL A 133 14.48 5.19 -9.44
CA VAL A 133 13.05 4.90 -9.55
C VAL A 133 12.26 6.04 -8.94
N LYS A 134 11.10 6.37 -9.52
CA LYS A 134 10.19 7.37 -8.96
C LYS A 134 9.46 6.77 -7.76
N ILE A 135 9.55 7.47 -6.62
CA ILE A 135 8.98 7.02 -5.35
C ILE A 135 7.95 8.04 -4.87
N VAL A 136 6.72 7.60 -4.62
CA VAL A 136 5.70 8.40 -3.92
C VAL A 136 5.63 7.95 -2.47
N VAL A 137 5.92 8.86 -1.55
CA VAL A 137 5.82 8.61 -0.12
C VAL A 137 4.53 9.21 0.41
N ILE A 138 3.72 8.38 1.08
CA ILE A 138 2.43 8.77 1.65
C ILE A 138 2.58 8.88 3.15
N PHE A 139 2.45 10.12 3.61
CA PHE A 139 2.32 10.42 5.03
C PHE A 139 0.88 10.79 5.32
N ARG A 140 0.36 10.27 6.43
CA ARG A 140 -0.87 10.75 7.04
C ARG A 140 -0.48 11.21 8.43
N ASN A 141 -0.79 12.46 8.77
CA ASN A 141 -0.49 12.91 10.12
C ASN A 141 -1.23 11.96 11.11
N PRO A 142 -0.53 11.48 12.15
CA PRO A 142 -1.06 10.48 13.08
C PRO A 142 -2.35 10.95 13.78
N LYS A 143 -2.54 12.26 13.82
CA LYS A 143 -3.75 12.94 14.27
C LYS A 143 -4.66 13.29 13.10
N ASP A 144 -4.21 13.78 11.95
CA ASP A 144 -5.18 13.99 10.87
C ASP A 144 -4.71 14.27 9.44
N THR A 145 -5.71 14.34 8.55
CA THR A 145 -5.85 15.27 7.39
C THR A 145 -5.13 15.04 6.05
N ALA A 146 -5.90 15.27 4.96
CA ALA A 146 -5.67 16.23 3.86
C ALA A 146 -6.19 15.75 2.50
N LEU A 147 -6.19 14.44 2.22
CA LEU A 147 -6.47 13.91 0.88
C LEU A 147 -7.95 13.94 0.44
N LYS A 148 -8.88 14.30 1.34
CA LYS A 148 -10.28 14.47 0.96
C LYS A 148 -10.57 15.75 0.19
N GLU A 149 -9.79 16.81 0.38
CA GLU A 149 -10.20 18.14 -0.08
C GLU A 149 -10.01 18.34 -1.59
N ASN A 150 -9.15 17.55 -2.27
CA ASN A 150 -9.09 17.57 -3.74
C ASN A 150 -8.48 16.29 -4.35
N LEU A 151 -9.27 15.21 -4.42
CA LEU A 151 -8.86 13.94 -5.06
C LEU A 151 -8.39 14.13 -6.50
N TYR A 152 -9.04 15.03 -7.25
CA TYR A 152 -8.69 15.32 -8.64
C TYR A 152 -7.26 15.86 -8.74
N GLU A 153 -6.91 16.87 -7.95
CA GLU A 153 -5.55 17.45 -7.96
C GLU A 153 -4.50 16.45 -7.46
N GLY A 154 -4.80 15.65 -6.43
CA GLY A 154 -3.89 14.60 -5.97
C GLY A 154 -3.60 13.55 -7.04
N ILE A 155 -4.65 13.08 -7.73
CA ILE A 155 -4.54 12.14 -8.86
C ILE A 155 -3.75 12.77 -10.01
N LYS A 156 -4.01 14.04 -10.32
CA LYS A 156 -3.30 14.79 -11.36
C LYS A 156 -1.81 14.93 -11.03
N GLN A 157 -1.45 15.31 -9.81
CA GLN A 157 -0.07 15.39 -9.35
C GLN A 157 0.66 14.05 -9.44
N ILE A 158 0.00 12.95 -9.02
CA ILE A 158 0.57 11.60 -9.14
C ILE A 158 0.80 11.24 -10.62
N ALA A 159 -0.18 11.52 -11.48
CA ALA A 159 -0.07 11.24 -12.91
C ALA A 159 1.07 12.03 -13.57
N GLU A 160 1.17 13.33 -13.28
CA GLU A 160 2.26 14.19 -13.76
C GLU A 160 3.62 13.72 -13.24
N PHE A 161 3.71 13.38 -11.95
CA PHE A 161 4.93 12.88 -11.33
C PHE A 161 5.45 11.63 -12.03
N TYR A 162 4.60 10.64 -12.28
CA TYR A 162 4.97 9.42 -12.99
C TYR A 162 5.06 9.59 -14.51
N ALA A 163 4.68 10.75 -15.06
CA ALA A 163 4.56 11.02 -16.49
C ALA A 163 3.53 10.09 -17.19
N PHE A 164 2.42 9.84 -16.50
CA PHE A 164 1.28 9.07 -16.98
C PHE A 164 0.36 9.94 -17.85
N PRO A 165 0.20 9.64 -19.16
CA PRO A 165 -0.53 10.49 -20.10
C PRO A 165 -2.05 10.30 -19.98
N LEU A 166 -2.64 10.76 -18.87
CA LEU A 166 -4.07 10.67 -18.60
C LEU A 166 -4.80 11.94 -19.05
N SER A 167 -5.97 11.77 -19.69
CA SER A 167 -6.86 12.89 -20.01
C SER A 167 -7.62 13.38 -18.77
N GLU A 168 -8.08 14.63 -18.79
CA GLU A 168 -8.88 15.18 -17.69
C GLU A 168 -10.12 14.35 -17.36
N GLU A 169 -10.79 13.82 -18.39
CA GLU A 169 -11.98 12.98 -18.21
C GLU A 169 -11.66 11.70 -17.43
N LYS A 170 -10.50 11.08 -17.72
CA LYS A 170 -10.02 9.90 -17.00
C LYS A 170 -9.66 10.23 -15.56
N ILE A 171 -9.01 11.37 -15.32
CA ILE A 171 -8.69 11.84 -13.96
C ILE A 171 -9.97 12.06 -13.16
N LYS A 172 -10.99 12.72 -13.75
CA LYS A 172 -12.30 12.93 -13.10
C LYS A 172 -13.02 11.61 -12.81
N SER A 173 -13.00 10.68 -13.77
CA SER A 173 -13.59 9.34 -13.59
C SER A 173 -12.87 8.54 -12.50
N LEU A 174 -11.53 8.61 -12.44
CA LEU A 174 -10.77 7.94 -11.40
C LEU A 174 -11.00 8.58 -10.03
N ALA A 175 -11.08 9.91 -9.96
CA ALA A 175 -11.37 10.64 -8.73
C ALA A 175 -12.71 10.25 -8.12
N SER A 176 -13.76 10.07 -8.93
CA SER A 176 -15.08 9.63 -8.42
C SER A 176 -15.04 8.20 -7.88
N LYS A 177 -14.34 7.29 -8.57
CA LYS A 177 -14.17 5.89 -8.15
C LYS A 177 -13.27 5.74 -6.92
N ALA A 178 -12.24 6.58 -6.80
CA ALA A 178 -11.28 6.58 -5.70
C ALA A 178 -11.81 7.28 -4.43
N THR A 179 -13.09 7.68 -4.39
CA THR A 179 -13.73 8.12 -3.15
C THR A 179 -13.82 6.95 -2.15
N PHE A 180 -13.91 7.26 -0.85
CA PHE A 180 -14.10 6.21 0.17
C PHE A 180 -15.34 5.37 -0.13
N GLN A 181 -16.46 6.01 -0.49
CA GLN A 181 -17.69 5.29 -0.86
C GLN A 181 -17.47 4.42 -2.10
N GLY A 182 -16.90 4.98 -3.17
CA GLY A 182 -16.66 4.24 -4.41
C GLY A 182 -15.78 3.01 -4.25
N MET A 183 -14.78 3.08 -3.36
CA MET A 183 -13.95 1.91 -3.02
C MET A 183 -14.66 0.96 -2.04
N SER A 184 -15.38 1.50 -1.04
CA SER A 184 -16.11 0.73 -0.04
C SER A 184 -17.21 -0.14 -0.67
N ASP A 185 -17.90 0.38 -1.69
CA ASP A 185 -18.96 -0.35 -2.41
C ASP A 185 -18.43 -1.63 -3.08
N ARG A 186 -17.13 -1.68 -3.38
CA ARG A 186 -16.44 -2.82 -4.01
C ARG A 186 -15.51 -3.57 -3.06
N SER A 187 -15.55 -3.22 -1.78
CA SER A 187 -14.61 -3.74 -0.79
C SER A 187 -14.74 -5.25 -0.58
N SER A 188 -15.96 -5.80 -0.63
CA SER A 188 -16.21 -7.24 -0.53
C SER A 188 -15.56 -8.03 -1.67
N GLU A 189 -15.56 -7.50 -2.89
CA GLU A 189 -14.93 -8.16 -4.04
C GLU A 189 -13.40 -8.09 -4.00
N THR A 190 -12.86 -7.00 -3.45
CA THR A 190 -11.41 -6.72 -3.49
C THR A 190 -10.68 -7.23 -2.25
N HIS A 191 -11.34 -7.22 -1.09
CA HIS A 191 -10.75 -7.52 0.21
C HIS A 191 -11.51 -8.61 0.98
N GLY A 192 -12.62 -9.14 0.45
CA GLY A 192 -13.33 -10.27 1.06
C GLY A 192 -13.75 -10.01 2.50
N SER A 193 -13.45 -10.97 3.37
CA SER A 193 -13.83 -10.99 4.78
C SER A 193 -13.14 -9.90 5.62
N ILE A 194 -12.00 -9.37 5.21
CA ILE A 194 -11.31 -8.28 5.94
C ILE A 194 -11.78 -6.88 5.51
N ALA A 195 -12.70 -6.78 4.55
CA ALA A 195 -13.24 -5.50 4.09
C ALA A 195 -13.67 -4.56 5.24
N PRO A 196 -14.39 -5.01 6.30
CA PRO A 196 -14.78 -4.13 7.41
C PRO A 196 -13.60 -3.60 8.25
N ILE A 197 -12.48 -4.34 8.28
CA ILE A 197 -11.26 -3.94 9.01
C ILE A 197 -10.48 -2.87 8.23
N ILE A 198 -10.55 -2.93 6.91
CA ILE A 198 -9.86 -2.02 6.00
C ILE A 198 -10.68 -0.74 5.76
N PHE A 199 -11.97 -0.88 5.47
CA PHE A 199 -12.91 0.22 5.16
C PHE A 199 -13.76 0.57 6.38
N ARG A 200 -13.16 1.26 7.36
CA ARG A 200 -13.82 1.52 8.66
C ARG A 200 -14.75 2.73 8.68
N LYS A 201 -14.18 3.92 8.43
CA LYS A 201 -14.91 5.21 8.44
C LYS A 201 -14.46 6.13 7.32
N GLY A 202 -13.19 6.04 6.92
CA GLY A 202 -12.63 6.90 5.89
C GLY A 202 -12.67 8.38 6.27
N GLU A 203 -12.77 8.73 7.54
CA GLU A 203 -12.93 10.08 8.03
C GLU A 203 -11.65 10.63 8.66
N VAL A 204 -11.62 11.96 8.71
CA VAL A 204 -10.63 12.81 9.36
C VAL A 204 -11.17 13.12 10.76
N GLY A 205 -10.33 13.02 11.78
CA GLY A 205 -10.70 13.39 13.15
C GLY A 205 -11.25 12.27 14.04
N ASP A 206 -11.38 11.03 13.53
CA ASP A 206 -11.96 9.94 14.32
C ASP A 206 -11.13 9.57 15.56
N TRP A 207 -9.83 9.88 15.56
CA TRP A 207 -8.96 9.76 16.72
C TRP A 207 -9.50 10.53 17.94
N LYS A 208 -10.25 11.62 17.73
CA LYS A 208 -10.89 12.41 18.81
C LYS A 208 -11.93 11.60 19.60
N THR A 209 -12.45 10.51 19.03
CA THR A 209 -13.35 9.58 19.73
C THR A 209 -12.60 8.49 20.49
N LEU A 210 -11.30 8.32 20.25
CA LEU A 210 -10.46 7.26 20.80
C LEU A 210 -9.44 7.78 21.82
N PHE A 211 -8.95 9.01 21.64
CA PHE A 211 -7.96 9.64 22.49
C PHE A 211 -8.62 10.55 23.52
N THR A 212 -8.15 10.45 24.76
CA THR A 212 -8.33 11.53 25.73
C THR A 212 -7.48 12.74 25.34
N GLU A 213 -7.84 13.92 25.86
CA GLU A 213 -7.07 15.15 25.62
C GLU A 213 -5.61 15.02 26.07
N ALA A 214 -5.36 14.36 27.21
CA ALA A 214 -4.02 14.10 27.72
C ALA A 214 -3.18 13.20 26.79
N GLN A 215 -3.77 12.10 26.30
CA GLN A 215 -3.11 11.22 25.31
C GLN A 215 -2.83 11.95 24.00
N SER A 216 -3.71 12.88 23.61
CA SER A 216 -3.45 13.75 22.46
C SER A 216 -2.22 14.61 22.74
N GLN A 217 -2.21 15.39 23.82
CA GLN A 217 -1.09 16.28 24.12
C GLN A 217 0.25 15.53 24.22
N GLU A 218 0.26 14.32 24.80
CA GLU A 218 1.45 13.47 24.83
C GLU A 218 1.93 13.07 23.43
N MET A 219 1.01 12.70 22.54
CA MET A 219 1.33 12.37 21.15
C MET A 219 1.82 13.60 20.35
N ASP A 220 1.29 14.81 20.62
CA ASP A 220 1.81 16.04 19.99
C ASP A 220 3.25 16.29 20.43
N ALA A 221 3.52 16.23 21.73
CA ALA A 221 4.85 16.46 22.28
C ALA A 221 5.89 15.49 21.67
N LYS A 222 5.57 14.19 21.61
CA LYS A 222 6.46 13.20 20.97
C LYS A 222 6.69 13.44 19.48
N PHE A 223 5.69 13.97 18.78
CA PHE A 223 5.82 14.27 17.36
C PHE A 223 6.70 15.50 17.12
N GLU A 224 6.64 16.51 18.00
CA GLU A 224 7.49 17.70 17.94
C GLU A 224 8.96 17.42 18.33
N GLU A 225 9.21 16.36 19.11
CA GLU A 225 10.56 15.92 19.51
C GLU A 225 11.34 15.16 18.41
N CYS A 226 10.63 14.66 17.38
CA CYS A 226 11.21 13.89 16.26
C CYS A 226 11.76 14.79 15.14
#